data_AF-M9SJD7-F1
#
_entry.id   AF-M9SJD7-F1
#
_cell.length_a   1.000
_cell.length_b   1.000
_cell.length_c   1.000
_cell.angle_alpha   90.00
_cell.angle_beta   90.00
_cell.angle_gamma   90.00
#
_symmetry.space_group_name_H-M   'P 1'
#
loop_
_entity.id
_entity.type
_entity.pdbx_description
1 polymer ?
#
loop_
_entity_poly.entity_id
_entity_poly.type
_entity_poly.pdbx_seq_one_letter_code
_entity_poly.pdbx_strand_id
1 'polypeptide(L)' 'MVDLPDHDHCRYCGCAVPFEQAYCSMECYENDQKRIRKEKVRDTAMAVTAVVGAAVILVAGYVF' A
#
# COMPACT_ATOMS: atom_id res chain seq x y z
N MET A 1 6.55 9.53 35.03
CA MET A 1 6.17 8.83 33.80
C MET A 1 4.67 8.67 33.87
N VAL A 2 3.92 9.34 33.00
CA VAL A 2 2.46 9.20 32.95
C VAL A 2 2.20 7.99 32.06
N ASP A 3 1.66 6.93 32.63
CA ASP A 3 1.17 5.75 31.91
C ASP A 3 0.02 6.22 31.02
N LEU A 4 0.33 6.55 29.76
CA LEU A 4 -0.68 6.79 28.75
C LEU A 4 -1.18 5.40 28.35
N PRO A 5 -2.47 5.08 28.54
CA PRO A 5 -2.97 3.74 28.25
C PRO A 5 -2.59 3.35 26.83
N ASP A 6 -2.21 2.09 26.69
CA ASP A 6 -1.86 1.47 25.42
C ASP A 6 -3.00 1.76 24.42
N HIS A 7 -2.65 2.45 23.34
CA HIS A 7 -3.58 2.84 22.28
C HIS A 7 -2.91 2.64 20.94
N ASP A 8 -3.68 2.11 20.00
CA ASP A 8 -3.25 2.03 18.61
C ASP A 8 -3.50 3.38 17.92
N HIS A 9 -2.91 3.55 16.74
CA HIS A 9 -3.18 4.70 15.89
C HIS A 9 -3.88 4.22 14.61
N CYS A 10 -4.90 4.98 14.18
CA CYS A 10 -5.62 4.70 12.94
C CYS A 10 -4.65 4.67 11.76
N ARG A 11 -4.64 3.60 10.98
CA ARG A 11 -3.71 3.39 9.85
C ARG A 11 -3.87 4.40 8.70
N TYR A 12 -4.98 5.13 8.69
CA TYR A 12 -5.28 6.12 7.66
C TYR A 12 -4.96 7.56 8.12
N CYS A 13 -5.57 8.03 9.21
CA CYS A 13 -5.47 9.42 9.67
C CYS A 13 -4.53 9.62 10.87
N GLY A 14 -4.09 8.56 11.55
CA GLY A 14 -3.22 8.64 12.72
C GLY A 14 -3.92 9.06 14.03
N CYS A 15 -5.25 9.15 14.06
CA CYS A 15 -5.96 9.39 15.32
C CYS A 15 -5.79 8.22 16.29
N ALA A 16 -5.73 8.50 17.60
CA ALA A 16 -5.73 7.47 18.63
C ALA A 16 -7.00 6.61 18.54
N VAL A 17 -6.83 5.30 18.56
CA VAL A 17 -7.88 4.29 18.53
C VAL A 17 -7.69 3.32 19.68
N PRO A 18 -8.77 2.68 20.16
CA PRO A 18 -8.64 1.64 21.18
C PRO A 18 -7.68 0.54 20.73
N PHE A 19 -7.02 -0.09 21.70
CA PHE A 19 -6.22 -1.28 21.41
C PHE A 19 -7.06 -2.31 20.63
N GLU A 20 -6.44 -2.96 19.65
CA GLU A 20 -7.07 -3.92 18.72
C GLU A 20 -7.99 -3.29 17.65
N GLN A 21 -8.13 -1.97 17.59
CA GLN A 21 -8.82 -1.30 16.48
C GLN A 21 -7.82 -0.70 15.50
N ALA A 22 -7.94 -1.05 14.22
CA ALA A 22 -7.04 -0.56 13.18
C ALA A 22 -7.46 0.81 12.59
N TYR A 23 -8.72 1.21 12.75
CA TYR A 23 -9.30 2.40 12.12
C TYR A 23 -10.28 3.11 13.06
N CYS A 24 -10.28 4.45 13.06
CA CYS A 24 -11.16 5.25 13.90
C CYS A 24 -12.59 5.38 13.35
N SER A 25 -12.80 5.10 12.07
CA SER A 25 -14.10 5.16 11.42
C SER A 25 -14.15 4.27 10.18
N MET A 26 -15.36 3.92 9.75
CA MET A 26 -15.56 3.17 8.51
C MET A 26 -15.06 3.95 7.28
N GLU A 27 -15.17 5.28 7.29
CA GLU A 27 -14.62 6.12 6.22
C GLU A 27 -13.10 5.99 6.09
N CYS A 28 -12.37 5.96 7.22
CA CYS A 28 -10.93 5.76 7.23
C CYS A 28 -10.56 4.37 6.70
N TYR A 29 -11.33 3.35 7.05
CA TYR A 29 -11.15 2.01 6.50
C TYR A 29 -11.35 1.99 4.98
N GLU A 30 -12.46 2.54 4.48
CA GLU A 30 -12.73 2.54 3.04
C GLU A 30 -11.70 3.34 2.23
N ASN A 31 -11.26 4.48 2.74
CA ASN A 31 -10.26 5.30 2.06
C ASN A 31 -8.89 4.62 2.04
N ASP A 32 -8.52 3.95 3.13
CA ASP A 32 -7.31 3.13 3.16
C ASP A 32 -7.40 1.95 2.19
N GLN A 33 -8.53 1.25 2.14
CA GLN A 33 -8.75 0.18 1.15
C GLN A 33 -8.70 0.69 -0.29
N LYS A 34 -9.25 1.88 -0.57
CA LYS A 34 -9.14 2.53 -1.90
C LYS A 34 -7.69 2.88 -2.23
N ARG A 35 -6.91 3.37 -1.26
CA ARG A 35 -5.47 3.66 -1.43
C ARG A 35 -4.70 2.37 -1.72
N ILE A 36 -4.87 1.33 -0.91
CA ILE A 36 -4.21 0.03 -1.09
C ILE A 36 -4.55 -0.58 -2.46
N ARG A 37 -5.80 -0.50 -2.90
CA ARG A 37 -6.19 -0.99 -4.24
C ARG A 37 -5.49 -0.23 -5.35
N LYS A 38 -5.41 1.10 -5.26
CA LYS A 38 -4.70 1.93 -6.25
C LYS A 38 -3.20 1.61 -6.28
N GLU A 39 -2.59 1.45 -5.12
CA GLU A 39 -1.18 1.07 -4.99
C GLU A 39 -0.93 -0.31 -5.61
N LYS A 40 -1.77 -1.31 -5.31
CA LYS A 40 -1.67 -2.65 -5.94
C LYS A 40 -1.74 -2.59 -7.47
N VAL A 41 -2.66 -1.80 -8.03
CA VAL A 41 -2.77 -1.64 -9.49
C VAL A 41 -1.51 -0.97 -10.05
N ARG A 42 -1.02 0.09 -9.42
CA ARG A 42 0.21 0.77 -9.84
C ARG A 42 1.42 -0.16 -9.77
N ASP A 43 1.58 -0.87 -8.68
CA ASP A 43 2.72 -1.77 -8.46
C ASP A 43 2.68 -2.93 -9.45
N THR A 44 1.50 -3.48 -9.73
CA THR A 44 1.31 -4.49 -10.78
C THR A 44 1.67 -3.95 -12.17
N ALA A 45 1.22 -2.73 -12.50
CA ALA A 45 1.55 -2.10 -13.77
C ALA A 45 3.06 -1.89 -13.92
N MET A 46 3.73 -1.38 -12.87
CA MET A 46 5.19 -1.22 -12.85
C MET A 46 5.91 -2.56 -13.05
N ALA A 47 5.48 -3.61 -12.35
CA ALA A 47 6.06 -4.94 -12.49
C ALA A 47 5.92 -5.48 -13.93
N VAL A 48 4.73 -5.36 -14.54
CA VAL A 48 4.50 -5.76 -15.93
C VAL A 48 5.40 -4.98 -16.88
N THR A 49 5.48 -3.65 -16.72
CA THR A 49 6.34 -2.83 -17.59
C THR A 49 7.82 -3.20 -17.46
N ALA A 50 8.29 -3.52 -16.25
CA ALA A 50 9.67 -3.94 -16.03
C ALA A 50 9.97 -5.27 -16.72
N VAL A 51 9.07 -6.25 -16.61
CA VAL A 51 9.22 -7.57 -17.25
C VAL A 51 9.19 -7.44 -18.77
N VAL A 52 8.23 -6.68 -19.32
CA VAL A 52 8.14 -6.45 -20.78
C VAL A 52 9.37 -5.72 -21.29
N GLY A 53 9.82 -4.67 -20.60
CA GLY A 53 11.03 -3.94 -20.97
C GLY A 53 12.28 -4.84 -20.99
N ALA A 54 12.46 -5.68 -19.97
CA ALA A 54 13.55 -6.65 -19.92
C ALA A 54 13.47 -7.65 -21.07
N ALA A 55 12.29 -8.19 -21.36
CA ALA A 55 12.08 -9.13 -22.46
C ALA A 55 12.42 -8.50 -23.83
N VAL A 56 12.02 -7.24 -24.06
CA VAL A 56 12.33 -6.53 -25.31
C VAL A 56 13.84 -6.35 -25.48
N ILE A 57 14.56 -5.97 -24.42
CA ILE A 57 16.02 -5.81 -24.47
C ILE A 57 16.70 -7.16 -24.79
N LEU A 58 16.26 -8.24 -24.16
CA LEU A 58 16.80 -9.58 -24.41
C LEU A 58 16.55 -10.05 -25.84
N VAL A 59 15.34 -9.83 -26.37
CA VAL A 59 15.02 -10.19 -27.76
C VAL A 59 15.83 -9.33 -28.73
N ALA A 60 15.91 -8.02 -28.51
CA ALA A 60 16.70 -7.13 -29.35
C ALA A 60 18.19 -7.51 -29.37
N GLY A 61 18.77 -7.84 -28.21
CA GLY A 61 20.15 -8.31 -28.11
C GLY A 61 20.39 -9.74 -28.57
N TYR A 62 19.33 -10.55 -28.75
CA TYR A 62 19.45 -11.88 -29.37
C TYR A 62 19.34 -11.81 -30.90
N VAL A 63 18.56 -10.85 -31.42
CA VAL A 63 18.30 -10.68 -32.85
C VAL A 63 19.41 -9.91 -33.57
N PHE A 64 20.06 -8.96 -32.89
CA PHE A 64 21.23 -8.21 -33.40
C PHE A 64 22.54 -8.84 -32.94
#